data_AF-R6CFJ6-F1
#
_entry.id   AF-R6CFJ6-F1
#
_cell.length_a   1.000
_cell.length_b   1.000
_cell.length_c   1.000
_cell.angle_alpha   90.00
_cell.angle_beta   90.00
_cell.angle_gamma   90.00
#
_symmetry.space_group_name_H-M   'P 1'
#
loop_
_entity.id
_entity.type
_entity.pdbx_description
1 polymer ?
#
loop_
_entity_poly.entity_id
_entity_poly.type
_entity_poly.pdbx_seq_one_letter_code
_entity_poly.pdbx_strand_id
1 'polypeptide(L)'
;MRYKGFYVKITPDTDLHREDKDGNDICCNGFTIEVFADEAEKLEIDVFSAAVDFEILENSLSEVEQFAKDYIGCEEKEYRRMIDELSEY
;
A
#
# COMPACT_ATOMS: atom_id res chain seq x y z
N MET A 1 -4.59 -8.95 4.32
CA MET A 1 -5.84 -8.65 5.05
C MET A 1 -6.95 -8.27 4.07
N ARG A 2 -8.21 -8.16 4.54
CA ARG A 2 -9.32 -7.64 3.72
C ARG A 2 -9.86 -6.36 4.33
N TYR A 3 -10.05 -5.32 3.53
CA TYR A 3 -10.54 -4.02 4.01
C TYR A 3 -11.43 -3.36 2.96
N LYS A 4 -12.63 -2.90 3.37
CA LYS A 4 -13.63 -2.26 2.49
C LYS A 4 -13.94 -3.00 1.18
N GLY A 5 -13.80 -4.32 1.18
CA GLY A 5 -14.03 -5.16 0.00
C GLY A 5 -12.80 -5.39 -0.87
N PHE A 6 -11.68 -4.71 -0.60
CA PHE A 6 -10.39 -4.93 -1.25
C PHE A 6 -9.56 -5.98 -0.52
N TYR A 7 -8.70 -6.67 -1.27
CA TYR A 7 -7.74 -7.63 -0.77
C TYR A 7 -6.38 -6.95 -0.70
N VAL A 8 -5.74 -6.97 0.46
CA VAL A 8 -4.51 -6.21 0.70
C VAL A 8 -3.42 -7.18 1.11
N LYS A 9 -2.31 -7.19 0.39
CA LYS A 9 -1.12 -7.95 0.70
C LYS A 9 -0.04 -7.01 1.19
N ILE A 10 0.59 -7.39 2.30
CA ILE A 10 1.62 -6.60 2.96
C ILE A 10 2.85 -7.48 3.03
N THR A 11 3.93 -7.04 2.39
CA THR A 11 5.18 -7.77 2.31
C THR A 11 6.28 -6.90 2.91
N PRO A 12 7.09 -7.40 3.87
CA PRO A 12 8.25 -6.66 4.36
C PRO A 12 9.21 -6.33 3.21
N ASP A 13 9.68 -5.09 3.17
CA ASP A 13 10.61 -4.59 2.16
C ASP A 13 11.77 -3.86 2.85
N THR A 14 12.98 -4.09 2.38
CA THR A 14 14.21 -3.49 2.92
C THR A 14 14.92 -2.61 1.90
N ASP A 15 14.35 -2.44 0.70
CA ASP A 15 14.93 -1.69 -0.40
C ASP A 15 14.04 -0.50 -0.80
N LEU A 16 13.44 0.17 0.19
CA LEU A 16 12.57 1.32 -0.04
C LEU A 16 13.37 2.61 -0.07
N HIS A 17 13.49 3.22 -1.24
CA HIS A 17 14.22 4.48 -1.41
C HIS A 17 13.37 5.71 -1.00
N ARG A 18 13.94 6.57 -0.15
CA ARG A 18 13.35 7.84 0.28
C ARG A 18 14.40 8.94 0.31
N GLU A 19 13.96 10.18 0.09
CA GLU A 19 14.82 11.36 0.20
C GLU A 19 14.81 11.87 1.65
N ASP A 20 15.98 11.99 2.28
CA ASP A 20 16.11 12.60 3.60
C ASP A 20 15.96 14.14 3.53
N LYS A 21 16.02 14.80 4.70
CA LYS A 21 15.87 16.27 4.79
C LYS A 21 16.98 17.05 4.08
N ASP A 22 18.11 16.42 3.82
CA ASP A 22 19.28 16.98 3.16
C ASP A 22 19.29 16.67 1.65
N GLY A 23 18.27 15.96 1.15
CA GLY A 23 18.16 15.59 -0.27
C GLY A 23 18.91 14.31 -0.63
N ASN A 24 19.38 13.53 0.35
CA ASN A 24 20.09 12.27 0.08
C ASN A 24 19.09 11.13 -0.11
N ASP A 25 19.35 10.31 -1.11
CA ASP A 25 18.66 9.05 -1.30
C ASP A 25 19.11 8.04 -0.25
N ILE A 26 18.18 7.57 0.57
CA ILE A 26 18.41 6.59 1.62
C ILE A 26 17.52 5.36 1.42
N CYS A 27 18.11 4.20 1.69
CA CYS A 27 17.44 2.91 1.64
C CYS A 27 16.84 2.60 3.02
N CYS A 28 15.52 2.44 3.06
CA CYS A 28 14.73 2.27 4.27
C CYS A 28 14.14 0.87 4.36
N ASN A 29 13.94 0.42 5.60
CA ASN A 29 13.09 -0.73 5.89
C ASN A 29 11.62 -0.30 5.91
N GLY A 30 10.73 -1.24 5.67
CA GLY A 30 9.30 -1.02 5.73
C GLY A 30 8.54 -2.15 5.07
N PHE A 31 7.52 -1.78 4.29
CA PHE A 31 6.63 -2.74 3.65
C PHE A 31 6.18 -2.26 2.28
N THR A 32 6.03 -3.19 1.36
CA THR A 32 5.22 -3.04 0.14
C THR A 32 3.78 -3.44 0.46
N ILE A 33 2.84 -2.64 -0.02
CA ILE A 33 1.40 -2.85 0.11
C ILE A 33 0.82 -2.96 -1.30
N GLU A 34 0.25 -4.11 -1.60
CA GLU A 34 -0.42 -4.39 -2.87
C GLU A 34 -1.93 -4.51 -2.61
N VAL A 35 -2.75 -3.81 -3.40
CA VAL A 35 -4.21 -3.77 -3.28
C VAL A 35 -4.84 -4.41 -4.50
N PHE A 36 -5.66 -5.43 -4.27
CA PHE A 36 -6.33 -6.21 -5.30
C PHE A 36 -7.86 -6.11 -5.20
N ALA A 37 -8.52 -6.19 -6.36
CA ALA A 37 -9.97 -6.27 -6.47
C ALA A 37 -10.50 -7.67 -6.12
N ASP A 38 -9.68 -8.69 -6.25
CA ASP A 38 -10.04 -10.09 -6.08
C ASP A 38 -9.09 -10.85 -5.14
N GLU A 39 -9.59 -11.97 -4.60
CA GLU A 39 -8.85 -12.79 -3.65
C GLU A 39 -7.70 -13.59 -4.28
N ALA A 40 -7.77 -13.85 -5.58
CA ALA A 40 -6.74 -14.62 -6.28
C ALA A 40 -5.52 -13.76 -6.66
N GLU A 41 -5.46 -12.50 -6.20
CA GLU A 41 -4.38 -11.55 -6.47
C GLU A 41 -4.14 -11.34 -7.97
N LYS A 42 -5.20 -11.34 -8.80
CA LYS A 42 -5.08 -11.23 -10.27
C LYS A 42 -5.32 -9.82 -10.80
N LEU A 43 -6.23 -9.09 -10.17
CA LEU A 43 -6.62 -7.73 -10.52
C LEU A 43 -6.01 -6.79 -9.48
N GLU A 44 -4.74 -6.48 -9.67
CA GLU A 44 -4.05 -5.43 -8.92
C GLU A 44 -4.63 -4.07 -9.31
N ILE A 45 -5.00 -3.29 -8.30
CA ILE A 45 -5.54 -1.94 -8.45
C ILE A 45 -4.45 -0.92 -8.17
N ASP A 46 -3.65 -1.16 -7.12
CA ASP A 46 -2.60 -0.25 -6.72
C ASP A 46 -1.48 -0.96 -5.95
N VAL A 47 -0.29 -0.37 -6.01
CA VAL A 47 0.90 -0.80 -5.26
C VAL A 47 1.61 0.42 -4.72
N PHE A 48 1.78 0.45 -3.40
CA PHE A 48 2.49 1.51 -2.69
C PHE A 48 3.38 0.94 -1.60
N SER A 49 4.20 1.79 -0.99
CA SER A 49 5.13 1.37 0.06
C SER A 49 5.06 2.30 1.26
N ALA A 50 5.39 1.77 2.43
CA ALA A 50 5.51 2.52 3.67
C ALA A 50 6.88 2.24 4.30
N ALA A 51 7.70 3.27 4.39
CA ALA A 51 9.02 3.22 5.01
C ALA A 51 8.95 3.67 6.48
N VAL A 52 9.73 2.98 7.31
CA VAL A 52 9.92 3.33 8.73
C VAL A 52 10.62 4.67 8.82
N ASP A 53 10.21 5.50 9.78
CA ASP A 53 10.65 6.89 9.98
C ASP A 53 10.17 7.89 8.91
N PHE A 54 9.34 7.44 7.96
CA PHE A 54 8.71 8.27 6.92
C PHE A 54 7.19 8.21 7.00
N GLU A 55 6.60 7.10 6.54
CA GLU A 55 5.16 6.91 6.52
C GLU A 55 4.66 6.16 7.76
N ILE A 56 5.50 5.30 8.36
CA ILE A 56 5.18 4.55 9.58
C ILE A 56 6.24 4.78 10.67
N LEU A 57 5.81 4.75 11.94
CA LEU A 57 6.71 5.03 13.07
C LEU A 57 7.54 3.82 13.47
N GLU A 58 6.97 2.63 13.39
CA GLU A 58 7.64 1.39 13.78
C GLU A 58 7.52 0.33 12.69
N ASN A 59 8.54 -0.53 12.59
CA ASN A 59 8.54 -1.69 11.69
C ASN A 59 7.62 -2.80 12.22
N SER A 60 6.31 -2.56 12.22
CA SER A 60 5.32 -3.49 12.74
C SER A 60 4.15 -3.67 11.78
N LEU A 61 3.56 -4.88 11.77
CA LEU A 61 2.37 -5.16 10.98
C LEU A 61 1.17 -4.28 11.39
N SER A 62 1.07 -3.92 12.67
CA SER A 62 -0.02 -3.08 13.16
C SER A 62 0.04 -1.66 12.58
N GLU A 63 1.24 -1.07 12.52
CA GLU A 63 1.45 0.27 11.96
C GLU A 63 1.11 0.30 10.46
N VAL A 64 1.69 -0.62 9.68
CA VAL A 64 1.44 -0.69 8.24
C VAL A 64 -0.01 -1.04 7.92
N GLU A 65 -0.69 -1.87 8.73
CA GLU A 65 -2.11 -2.14 8.55
C GLU A 65 -2.97 -0.89 8.76
N GLN A 66 -2.63 -0.04 9.73
CA GLN A 66 -3.34 1.23 9.95
C GLN A 66 -3.07 2.20 8.80
N PHE A 67 -1.81 2.36 8.42
CA PHE A 67 -1.42 3.18 7.27
C PHE A 67 -2.14 2.75 5.98
N ALA A 68 -2.17 1.45 5.67
CA ALA A 68 -2.87 0.93 4.51
C ALA A 68 -4.39 1.20 4.57
N LYS A 69 -5.02 1.12 5.75
CA LYS A 69 -6.46 1.44 5.90
C LYS A 69 -6.74 2.91 5.65
N ASP A 70 -5.89 3.80 6.15
CA ASP A 70 -6.02 5.23 5.96
C ASP A 70 -5.82 5.60 4.47
N TYR A 71 -4.78 5.06 3.83
CA TYR A 71 -4.51 5.26 2.41
C TYR A 71 -5.65 4.76 1.51
N ILE A 72 -6.09 3.51 1.69
CA ILE A 72 -7.23 2.94 0.94
C ILE A 72 -8.50 3.74 1.23
N GLY A 73 -8.66 4.28 2.45
CA GLY A 73 -9.78 5.14 2.79
C GLY A 73 -9.85 6.42 1.96
N CYS A 74 -8.70 6.99 1.59
CA CYS A 74 -8.60 8.15 0.71
C CYS A 74 -8.88 7.78 -0.75
N GLU A 75 -8.31 6.66 -1.23
CA GLU A 75 -8.35 6.27 -2.64
C GLU A 75 -9.56 5.40 -3.03
N GLU A 76 -10.40 4.98 -2.06
CA GLU A 76 -11.54 4.07 -2.24
C GLU A 76 -12.42 4.42 -3.44
N LYS A 77 -12.70 5.72 -3.64
CA LYS A 77 -13.55 6.18 -4.73
C LYS A 77 -12.93 5.94 -6.11
N GLU A 78 -11.63 6.16 -6.25
CA GLU A 78 -10.94 5.94 -7.52
C GLU A 78 -10.72 4.45 -7.75
N TYR A 79 -10.39 3.66 -6.72
CA TYR A 79 -10.32 2.20 -6.84
C TYR A 79 -11.63 1.58 -7.29
N ARG A 80 -12.76 2.10 -6.79
CA ARG A 80 -14.06 1.59 -7.23
C ARG A 80 -14.33 1.88 -8.70
N ARG A 81 -13.94 3.05 -9.19
CA ARG A 81 -14.04 3.40 -10.61
C ARG A 81 -13.17 2.49 -11.48
N MET A 82 -11.93 2.25 -11.07
CA MET A 82 -11.03 1.34 -11.80
C MET A 82 -11.60 -0.07 -11.90
N ILE A 83 -12.18 -0.60 -10.81
CA ILE A 83 -12.84 -1.91 -10.84
C ILE A 83 -14.05 -1.90 -11.79
N ASP A 84 -14.90 -0.89 -11.72
CA ASP A 84 -16.09 -0.79 -12.57
C ASP A 84 -15.67 -0.75 -14.05
N GLU A 85 -14.65 0.04 -14.41
CA GLU A 85 -14.08 0.11 -15.77
C GLU A 85 -13.49 -1.24 -16.23
N LEU A 86 -12.82 -1.97 -15.34
CA LEU A 86 -12.28 -3.30 -15.64
C LEU A 86 -13.37 -4.36 -15.82
N SER A 87 -14.53 -4.19 -15.21
CA SER A 87 -15.67 -5.12 -15.31
C SER A 87 -16.46 -4.97 -16.62
N GLU A 88 -16.26 -3.88 -17.35
CA GLU A 88 -16.90 -3.61 -18.64
C GLU A 88 -16.17 -4.25 -19.84
N TYR A 89 -15.07 -4.97 -19.60
CA TYR A 89 -14.29 -5.73 -20.61
C TYR A 89 -14.35 -7.25 -20.37
#